data_AF-A0A520QNK2-F1
#
_entry.id   AF-A0A520QNK2-F1
#
_cell.length_a   1.000
_cell.length_b   1.000
_cell.length_c   1.000
_cell.angle_alpha   90.00
_cell.angle_beta   90.00
_cell.angle_gamma   90.00
#
_symmetry.space_group_name_H-M   'P 1'
#
loop_
_entity.id
_entity.type
_entity.pdbx_description
1 polymer ?
#
loop_
_entity_poly.entity_id
_entity_poly.type
_entity_poly.pdbx_seq_one_letter_code
_entity_poly.pdbx_strand_id
1 'polypeptide(L)'
;MEPEESAPPAETPEARECAPVVENAPAPSGFPFSFSSVASFAATGWGRLLLWQAVLAIALGGSVMLVLGQYWAPVLDAAVAQLPEQAGLHEGQLNWPADQTGVLAENGYLRIIIDPNSQQQHGQLADLQIEFRRDSWVLSSVLGYLDFPYAVDEFRINRETHIPWWGSRRPFLLLGASVVVGVSYCLLTLLFGFIGVWPAKTVAFFADREGGLSKLWRLTTAAWLPAGALLTMSCLCYALQFLPLMGLLILILLHLMVGWVFLFFAPFFLPPAVHTAENPFDHEDSPEEDLEAEESEESPPDRPGNPFS
;
A
#
# COMPACT_ATOMS: atom_id res chain seq x y z
N MET A 1 69.23 29.38 47.50
CA MET A 1 68.69 28.01 47.32
C MET A 1 67.24 28.19 46.96
N GLU A 2 66.95 28.29 45.67
CA GLU A 2 65.59 28.25 45.13
C GLU A 2 65.44 26.87 44.47
N PRO A 3 64.44 26.06 44.82
CA PRO A 3 64.22 24.80 44.13
C PRO A 3 63.24 24.99 42.97
N GLU A 4 63.59 24.30 41.87
CA GLU A 4 62.93 24.28 40.58
C GLU A 4 61.46 23.84 40.62
N GLU A 5 60.69 24.46 39.73
CA GLU A 5 59.30 24.19 39.40
C GLU A 5 59.21 22.92 38.53
N SER A 6 58.72 21.82 39.09
CA SER A 6 58.49 20.56 38.36
C SER A 6 57.21 20.65 37.52
N ALA A 7 57.38 20.62 36.20
CA ALA A 7 56.32 20.46 35.22
C ALA A 7 55.56 19.12 35.38
N PRO A 8 54.25 19.05 35.07
CA PRO A 8 53.51 17.79 35.06
C PRO A 8 53.88 16.95 33.82
N PRO A 9 53.81 15.60 33.90
CA PRO A 9 54.19 14.73 32.81
C PRO A 9 53.21 14.84 31.64
N ALA A 10 53.77 14.82 30.43
CA ALA A 10 53.05 14.82 29.17
C ALA A 10 52.15 13.58 29.05
N GLU A 11 50.85 13.80 28.85
CA GLU A 11 49.91 12.75 28.47
C GLU A 11 50.25 12.28 27.04
N THR A 12 50.62 11.01 26.92
CA THR A 12 50.72 10.27 25.67
C THR A 12 49.34 10.18 25.00
N PRO A 13 49.20 10.43 23.69
CA PRO A 13 47.94 10.31 22.98
C PRO A 13 47.72 8.85 22.59
N GLU A 14 47.49 7.98 23.56
CA GLU A 14 47.08 6.60 23.29
C GLU A 14 45.55 6.53 23.18
N ALA A 15 45.11 6.05 22.02
CA ALA A 15 43.83 5.38 21.80
C ALA A 15 42.60 6.09 22.38
N ARG A 16 42.09 7.10 21.66
CA ARG A 16 40.63 7.20 21.50
C ARG A 16 40.18 5.95 20.78
N GLU A 17 39.90 4.91 21.56
CA GLU A 17 39.09 3.77 21.22
C GLU A 17 37.89 4.28 20.41
N CYS A 18 37.91 4.03 19.10
CA CYS A 18 36.75 4.18 18.25
C CYS A 18 35.72 3.19 18.78
N ALA A 19 34.95 3.62 19.78
CA ALA A 19 33.76 2.91 20.19
C ALA A 19 32.98 2.62 18.91
N PRO A 20 32.58 1.36 18.64
CA PRO A 20 31.73 1.09 17.51
C PRO A 20 30.50 1.96 17.72
N VAL A 21 30.25 2.87 16.78
CA VAL A 21 28.97 3.57 16.73
C VAL A 21 27.96 2.46 16.49
N VAL A 22 27.36 1.96 17.56
CA VAL A 22 26.20 1.08 17.49
C VAL A 22 25.10 1.96 16.90
N GLU A 23 25.02 1.95 15.56
CA GLU A 23 23.92 2.55 14.82
C GLU A 23 22.67 1.77 15.22
N ASN A 24 22.04 2.25 16.29
CA ASN A 24 20.87 1.63 16.89
C ASN A 24 19.81 1.47 15.80
N ALA A 25 19.30 0.24 15.66
CA ALA A 25 18.19 -0.07 14.78
C ALA A 25 17.08 0.99 14.93
N PRO A 26 16.43 1.42 13.84
CA PRO A 26 15.49 2.53 13.89
C PRO A 26 14.38 2.22 14.91
N ALA A 27 14.34 3.01 15.99
CA ALA A 27 13.34 2.85 17.03
C ALA A 27 11.94 2.98 16.42
N PRO A 28 10.95 2.17 16.88
CA PRO A 28 9.61 2.21 16.34
C PRO A 28 9.00 3.59 16.60
N SER A 29 8.86 4.40 15.56
CA SER A 29 8.22 5.70 15.67
C SER A 29 6.69 5.56 15.76
N GLY A 30 6.00 6.44 16.47
CA GLY A 30 4.54 6.39 16.59
C GLY A 30 3.79 6.67 15.28
N PHE A 31 4.36 7.49 14.39
CA PHE A 31 3.68 8.00 13.18
C PHE A 31 4.41 7.63 11.88
N PRO A 32 3.71 7.05 10.88
CA PRO A 32 4.32 6.48 9.67
C PRO A 32 4.58 7.49 8.54
N PHE A 33 4.88 8.76 8.85
CA PHE A 33 4.93 9.83 7.83
C PHE A 33 6.32 10.42 7.56
N SER A 34 7.37 9.85 8.14
CA SER A 34 8.77 10.21 7.84
C SER A 34 9.50 9.03 7.21
N PHE A 35 10.62 9.29 6.51
CA PHE A 35 11.39 8.21 5.87
C PHE A 35 11.91 7.19 6.89
N SER A 36 12.41 7.65 8.05
CA SER A 36 12.85 6.77 9.14
C SER A 36 11.68 6.02 9.78
N SER A 37 10.51 6.66 9.91
CA SER A 37 9.29 6.01 10.36
C SER A 37 8.87 4.86 9.45
N VAL A 38 8.91 5.07 8.13
CA VAL A 38 8.60 4.04 7.14
C VAL A 38 9.64 2.91 7.21
N ALA A 39 10.93 3.25 7.33
CA ALA A 39 11.99 2.25 7.49
C ALA A 39 11.82 1.39 8.75
N SER A 40 11.29 1.94 9.85
CA SER A 40 11.01 1.18 11.07
C SER A 40 10.06 0.00 10.86
N PHE A 41 9.23 -0.01 9.80
CA PHE A 41 8.36 -1.14 9.47
C PHE A 41 9.12 -2.39 9.01
N ALA A 42 10.37 -2.24 8.56
CA ALA A 42 11.25 -3.38 8.30
C ALA A 42 11.58 -4.16 9.59
N ALA A 43 11.73 -3.43 10.70
CA ALA A 43 12.03 -4.01 12.01
C ALA A 43 10.78 -4.46 12.76
N THR A 44 9.64 -3.79 12.60
CA THR A 44 8.39 -4.15 13.32
C THR A 44 7.56 -5.24 12.63
N GLY A 45 6.78 -6.01 13.38
CA GLY A 45 5.92 -7.07 12.84
C GLY A 45 4.77 -6.57 11.94
N TRP A 46 4.18 -7.50 11.17
CA TRP A 46 3.07 -7.25 10.23
C TRP A 46 1.84 -6.61 10.87
N GLY A 47 1.56 -6.86 12.15
CA GLY A 47 0.38 -6.32 12.83
C GLY A 47 0.32 -4.79 12.81
N ARG A 48 1.46 -4.09 12.99
CA ARG A 48 1.50 -2.63 12.95
C ARG A 48 1.21 -2.09 11.55
N LEU A 49 1.73 -2.75 10.51
CA LEU A 49 1.48 -2.37 9.12
C LEU A 49 0.02 -2.54 8.74
N LEU A 50 -0.55 -3.71 9.04
CA LEU A 50 -1.94 -4.03 8.76
C LEU A 50 -2.89 -3.11 9.53
N LEU A 51 -2.56 -2.73 10.76
CA LEU A 51 -3.34 -1.75 11.54
C LEU A 51 -3.41 -0.40 10.81
N TRP A 52 -2.27 0.15 10.39
CA TRP A 52 -2.24 1.43 9.69
C TRP A 52 -2.91 1.37 8.31
N GLN A 53 -2.74 0.27 7.58
CA GLN A 53 -3.49 0.04 6.33
C GLN A 53 -5.00 -0.01 6.59
N ALA A 54 -5.44 -0.72 7.64
CA ALA A 54 -6.86 -0.81 8.00
C ALA A 54 -7.44 0.56 8.37
N VAL A 55 -6.71 1.39 9.14
CA VAL A 55 -7.12 2.75 9.47
C VAL A 55 -7.33 3.58 8.19
N LEU A 56 -6.37 3.55 7.27
CA LEU A 56 -6.47 4.27 6.00
C LEU A 56 -7.60 3.72 5.11
N ALA A 57 -7.78 2.40 5.06
CA ALA A 57 -8.84 1.76 4.28
C ALA A 57 -10.24 2.09 4.81
N ILE A 58 -10.42 2.12 6.14
CA ILE A 58 -11.67 2.54 6.77
C ILE A 58 -11.94 4.02 6.49
N ALA A 59 -10.91 4.88 6.59
CA ALA A 59 -11.05 6.29 6.27
C ALA A 59 -11.39 6.53 4.78
N LEU A 60 -10.74 5.78 3.87
CA LEU A 60 -11.01 5.83 2.44
C LEU A 60 -12.44 5.36 2.14
N GLY A 61 -12.81 4.18 2.63
CA GLY A 61 -14.12 3.60 2.46
C GLY A 61 -15.22 4.50 3.06
N GLY A 62 -14.98 5.10 4.22
CA GLY A 62 -15.87 6.08 4.83
C GLY A 62 -16.04 7.35 3.97
N SER A 63 -14.97 7.84 3.36
CA SER A 63 -15.04 8.98 2.44
C SER A 63 -15.85 8.66 1.18
N VAL A 64 -15.65 7.47 0.61
CA VAL A 64 -16.44 6.97 -0.52
C VAL A 64 -17.91 6.78 -0.12
N MET A 65 -18.17 6.22 1.06
CA MET A 65 -19.52 6.07 1.60
C MET A 65 -20.24 7.42 1.70
N LEU A 66 -19.55 8.48 2.12
CA LEU A 66 -20.14 9.82 2.16
C LEU A 66 -20.56 10.27 0.76
N VAL A 67 -19.71 10.12 -0.25
CA VAL A 67 -20.06 10.47 -1.64
C VAL A 67 -21.26 9.66 -2.14
N LEU A 68 -21.19 8.34 -1.95
CA LEU A 68 -22.23 7.41 -2.39
C LEU A 68 -23.56 7.68 -1.70
N GLY A 69 -23.54 7.91 -0.39
CA GLY A 69 -24.74 8.13 0.42
C GLY A 69 -25.36 9.51 0.24
N GLN A 70 -24.54 10.57 0.17
CA GLN A 70 -25.01 11.96 0.15
C GLN A 70 -25.29 12.48 -1.26
N TYR A 71 -24.53 12.05 -2.28
CA TYR A 71 -24.66 12.60 -3.63
C TYR A 71 -25.18 11.59 -4.64
N TRP A 72 -24.74 10.33 -4.61
CA TRP A 72 -25.20 9.36 -5.62
C TRP A 72 -26.55 8.79 -5.28
N ALA A 73 -26.77 8.41 -4.02
CA ALA A 73 -28.00 7.74 -3.63
C ALA A 73 -29.27 8.59 -3.85
N PRO A 74 -29.30 9.92 -3.58
CA PRO A 74 -30.47 10.73 -3.91
C PRO A 74 -30.76 10.82 -5.41
N VAL A 75 -29.72 10.85 -6.26
CA VAL A 75 -29.87 10.83 -7.73
C VAL A 75 -30.45 9.48 -8.17
N LEU A 76 -29.95 8.39 -7.59
CA LEU A 76 -30.47 7.04 -7.85
C LEU A 76 -31.91 6.88 -7.35
N ASP A 77 -32.26 7.42 -6.18
CA ASP A 77 -33.63 7.42 -5.66
C ASP A 77 -34.58 8.16 -6.62
N ALA A 78 -34.16 9.35 -7.10
CA ALA A 78 -34.93 10.14 -8.05
C ALA A 78 -35.07 9.43 -9.40
N ALA A 79 -33.98 8.82 -9.89
CA ALA A 79 -33.97 8.06 -11.14
C ALA A 79 -34.90 6.83 -11.05
N VAL A 80 -34.79 6.05 -9.97
CA VAL A 80 -35.62 4.86 -9.75
C VAL A 80 -37.10 5.24 -9.55
N ALA A 81 -37.38 6.39 -8.93
CA ALA A 81 -38.74 6.88 -8.75
C ALA A 81 -39.42 7.33 -10.06
N GLN A 82 -38.64 7.80 -11.04
CA GLN A 82 -39.09 8.26 -12.36
C GLN A 82 -39.07 7.15 -13.43
N LEU A 83 -38.78 5.90 -13.06
CA LEU A 83 -38.85 4.79 -14.01
C LEU A 83 -40.28 4.61 -14.54
N PRO A 84 -40.45 4.38 -15.86
CA PRO A 84 -41.73 4.06 -16.45
C PRO A 84 -42.26 2.70 -15.99
N GLU A 85 -43.56 2.48 -16.17
CA GLU A 85 -44.22 1.20 -15.87
C GLU A 85 -43.71 0.06 -16.78
N GLN A 86 -43.37 0.39 -18.03
CA GLN A 86 -42.84 -0.55 -19.02
C GLN A 86 -41.71 0.11 -19.79
N ALA A 87 -40.47 -0.29 -19.48
CA ALA A 87 -39.30 -0.04 -20.32
C ALA A 87 -38.37 -1.24 -20.26
N GLY A 88 -37.35 -1.25 -21.10
CA GLY A 88 -36.36 -2.30 -21.07
C GLY A 88 -35.55 -2.41 -22.34
N LEU A 89 -34.62 -3.35 -22.32
CA LEU A 89 -33.92 -3.83 -23.50
C LEU A 89 -34.75 -4.94 -24.14
N HIS A 90 -34.99 -4.79 -25.44
CA HIS A 90 -35.55 -5.81 -26.32
C HIS A 90 -34.66 -5.93 -27.55
N GLU A 91 -34.16 -7.13 -27.82
CA GLU A 91 -33.23 -7.41 -28.93
C GLU A 91 -31.99 -6.49 -28.91
N GLY A 92 -31.46 -6.22 -27.70
CA GLY A 92 -30.31 -5.34 -27.49
C GLY A 92 -30.61 -3.85 -27.70
N GLN A 93 -31.88 -3.48 -27.89
CA GLN A 93 -32.32 -2.10 -28.07
C GLN A 93 -33.14 -1.60 -26.88
N LEU A 94 -32.80 -0.41 -26.38
CA LEU A 94 -33.53 0.27 -25.32
C LEU A 94 -34.87 0.78 -25.87
N ASN A 95 -35.94 0.13 -25.41
CA ASN A 95 -37.29 0.59 -25.59
C ASN A 95 -37.67 1.46 -24.38
N TRP A 96 -37.82 2.76 -24.64
CA TRP A 96 -38.19 3.75 -23.63
C TRP A 96 -39.38 4.60 -24.12
N PRO A 97 -40.37 4.90 -23.26
CA PRO A 97 -41.50 5.77 -23.63
C PRO A 97 -41.02 7.16 -24.06
N ALA A 98 -41.48 7.62 -25.23
CA ALA A 98 -41.00 8.87 -25.84
C ALA A 98 -41.32 10.11 -24.98
N ASP A 99 -42.37 10.06 -24.17
CA ASP A 99 -42.83 11.10 -23.24
C ASP A 99 -41.92 11.27 -22.01
N GLN A 100 -41.00 10.35 -21.77
CA GLN A 100 -40.11 10.32 -20.60
C GLN A 100 -38.62 10.28 -20.98
N THR A 101 -38.29 10.87 -22.13
CA THR A 101 -36.90 11.02 -22.62
C THR A 101 -36.28 12.31 -22.07
N GLY A 102 -34.95 12.30 -21.88
CA GLY A 102 -34.18 13.42 -21.35
C GLY A 102 -33.46 13.08 -20.04
N VAL A 103 -33.28 14.09 -19.18
CA VAL A 103 -32.59 13.95 -17.89
C VAL A 103 -33.53 13.33 -16.87
N LEU A 104 -33.17 12.15 -16.34
CA LEU A 104 -33.96 11.43 -15.36
C LEU A 104 -33.67 11.93 -13.93
N ALA A 105 -32.40 12.14 -13.61
CA ALA A 105 -31.98 12.72 -12.35
C ALA A 105 -30.58 13.33 -12.49
N GLU A 106 -30.32 14.42 -11.77
CA GLU A 106 -29.04 15.10 -11.84
C GLU A 106 -28.62 15.78 -10.54
N ASN A 107 -27.32 15.84 -10.34
CA ASN A 107 -26.62 16.80 -9.49
C ASN A 107 -25.20 17.03 -10.06
N GLY A 108 -24.37 17.79 -9.34
CA GLY A 108 -22.98 18.05 -9.78
C GLY A 108 -22.07 16.81 -9.80
N TYR A 109 -22.42 15.72 -9.12
CA TYR A 109 -21.60 14.50 -9.03
C TYR A 109 -22.02 13.42 -10.03
N LEU A 110 -23.33 13.23 -10.21
CA LEU A 110 -23.92 12.17 -11.03
C LEU A 110 -25.13 12.71 -11.81
N ARG A 111 -25.15 12.42 -13.10
CA ARG A 111 -26.25 12.72 -14.01
C ARG A 111 -26.64 11.48 -14.80
N ILE A 112 -27.94 11.19 -14.84
CA ILE A 112 -28.50 10.04 -15.58
C ILE A 112 -29.43 10.58 -16.65
N ILE A 113 -29.14 10.22 -17.90
CA ILE A 113 -29.83 10.71 -19.10
C ILE A 113 -30.30 9.52 -19.92
N ILE A 114 -31.49 9.65 -20.50
CA ILE A 114 -32.08 8.68 -21.41
C ILE A 114 -32.39 9.40 -22.71
N ASP A 115 -31.55 9.19 -23.72
CA ASP A 115 -31.72 9.76 -25.05
C ASP A 115 -31.57 8.66 -26.12
N PRO A 116 -32.64 7.87 -26.36
CA PRO A 116 -32.61 6.78 -27.33
C PRO A 116 -32.38 7.27 -28.77
N ASN A 117 -32.70 8.53 -29.07
CA ASN A 117 -32.62 9.06 -30.42
C ASN A 117 -31.35 9.91 -30.64
N SER A 118 -30.54 10.11 -29.60
CA SER A 118 -29.33 10.95 -29.61
C SER A 118 -29.58 12.35 -30.20
N GLN A 119 -30.75 12.92 -29.93
CA GLN A 119 -31.17 14.19 -30.52
C GLN A 119 -30.69 15.40 -29.72
N GLN A 120 -30.33 15.22 -28.46
CA GLN A 120 -29.94 16.31 -27.58
C GLN A 120 -28.44 16.23 -27.27
N GLN A 121 -27.73 17.32 -27.56
CA GLN A 121 -26.36 17.53 -27.07
C GLN A 121 -26.43 17.87 -25.58
N HIS A 122 -26.35 16.84 -24.75
CA HIS A 122 -26.26 17.00 -23.31
C HIS A 122 -24.82 17.39 -22.96
N GLY A 123 -24.54 18.70 -22.86
CA GLY A 123 -23.26 19.19 -22.35
C GLY A 123 -22.92 18.57 -20.99
N GLN A 124 -21.63 18.43 -20.69
CA GLN A 124 -21.18 17.83 -19.44
C GLN A 124 -21.40 18.80 -18.28
N LEU A 125 -22.37 18.48 -17.41
CA LEU A 125 -22.76 19.29 -16.25
C LEU A 125 -22.48 18.60 -14.89
N ALA A 126 -22.02 17.35 -14.93
CA ALA A 126 -21.68 16.56 -13.75
C ALA A 126 -20.30 15.90 -13.90
N ASP A 127 -19.71 15.56 -12.76
CA ASP A 127 -18.45 14.81 -12.68
C ASP A 127 -18.54 13.44 -13.37
N LEU A 128 -19.68 12.76 -13.22
CA LEU A 128 -20.02 11.53 -13.90
C LEU A 128 -21.40 11.64 -14.57
N GLN A 129 -21.47 11.35 -15.85
CA GLN A 129 -22.70 11.33 -16.63
C GLN A 129 -22.87 9.97 -17.29
N ILE A 130 -24.04 9.37 -17.10
CA ILE A 130 -24.45 8.11 -17.71
C ILE A 130 -25.58 8.42 -18.67
N GLU A 131 -25.38 8.13 -19.94
CA GLU A 131 -26.36 8.33 -21.00
C GLU A 131 -26.76 6.99 -21.60
N PHE A 132 -28.04 6.66 -21.54
CA PHE A 132 -28.61 5.46 -22.16
C PHE A 132 -29.16 5.81 -23.54
N ARG A 133 -28.61 5.18 -24.58
CA ARG A 133 -29.00 5.33 -25.98
C ARG A 133 -29.79 4.11 -26.44
N ARG A 134 -30.16 4.07 -27.72
CA ARG A 134 -30.92 2.93 -28.26
C ARG A 134 -30.14 1.63 -28.21
N ASP A 135 -28.89 1.60 -28.63
CA ASP A 135 -28.08 0.37 -28.80
C ASP A 135 -26.89 0.27 -27.83
N SER A 136 -26.65 1.34 -27.09
CA SER A 136 -25.44 1.56 -26.32
C SER A 136 -25.75 2.38 -25.07
N TRP A 137 -24.80 2.37 -24.14
CA TRP A 137 -24.77 3.33 -23.05
C TRP A 137 -23.40 3.98 -22.98
N VAL A 138 -23.40 5.28 -22.73
CA VAL A 138 -22.21 6.11 -22.73
C VAL A 138 -21.92 6.58 -21.32
N LEU A 139 -20.69 6.34 -20.88
CA LEU A 139 -20.15 6.88 -19.64
C LEU A 139 -19.28 8.09 -19.98
N SER A 140 -19.72 9.27 -19.59
CA SER A 140 -18.98 10.53 -19.78
C SER A 140 -18.46 11.04 -18.45
N SER A 141 -17.21 11.46 -18.42
CA SER A 141 -16.58 12.15 -17.30
C SER A 141 -15.60 13.18 -17.84
N VAL A 142 -14.91 13.89 -16.95
CA VAL A 142 -13.98 14.96 -17.30
C VAL A 142 -12.79 14.44 -18.13
N LEU A 143 -12.51 13.13 -18.07
CA LEU A 143 -11.47 12.46 -18.86
C LEU A 143 -11.91 12.10 -20.30
N GLY A 144 -13.18 12.34 -20.66
CA GLY A 144 -13.76 11.96 -21.94
C GLY A 144 -14.98 11.06 -21.80
N TYR A 145 -15.39 10.43 -22.89
CA TYR A 145 -16.53 9.53 -22.93
C TYR A 145 -16.14 8.14 -23.41
N LEU A 146 -16.80 7.12 -22.86
CA LEU A 146 -16.66 5.72 -23.25
C LEU A 146 -18.03 5.21 -23.67
N ASP A 147 -18.08 4.55 -24.82
CA ASP A 147 -19.30 3.99 -25.40
C ASP A 147 -19.24 2.46 -25.26
N PHE A 148 -20.30 1.88 -24.67
CA PHE A 148 -20.40 0.45 -24.44
C PHE A 148 -21.71 -0.08 -25.05
N PRO A 149 -21.65 -1.17 -25.83
CA PRO A 149 -22.86 -1.85 -26.27
C PRO A 149 -23.57 -2.51 -25.08
N TYR A 150 -24.88 -2.69 -25.18
CA TYR A 150 -25.60 -3.50 -24.21
C TYR A 150 -25.12 -4.96 -24.28
N ALA A 151 -24.68 -5.51 -23.14
CA ALA A 151 -24.19 -6.89 -23.06
C ALA A 151 -25.32 -7.93 -22.98
N VAL A 152 -26.56 -7.49 -22.78
CA VAL A 152 -27.75 -8.33 -22.62
C VAL A 152 -28.83 -7.87 -23.59
N ASP A 153 -29.41 -8.84 -24.28
CA ASP A 153 -30.42 -8.58 -25.32
C ASP A 153 -31.81 -8.29 -24.74
N GLU A 154 -32.15 -8.95 -23.62
CA GLU A 154 -33.43 -8.78 -22.94
C GLU A 154 -33.22 -8.37 -21.48
N PHE A 155 -33.78 -7.22 -21.11
CA PHE A 155 -33.78 -6.75 -19.74
C PHE A 155 -35.02 -5.90 -19.47
N ARG A 156 -35.87 -6.31 -18.53
CA ARG A 156 -37.11 -5.59 -18.23
C ARG A 156 -36.91 -4.59 -17.10
N ILE A 157 -37.18 -3.33 -17.37
CA ILE A 157 -37.20 -2.23 -16.40
C ILE A 157 -38.67 -1.97 -16.03
N ASN A 158 -39.03 -2.26 -14.78
CA ASN A 158 -40.35 -1.98 -14.24
C ASN A 158 -40.22 -1.32 -12.87
N ARG A 159 -40.90 -0.20 -12.69
CA ARG A 159 -41.02 0.52 -11.43
C ARG A 159 -41.45 -0.36 -10.24
N GLU A 160 -42.43 -1.24 -10.45
CA GLU A 160 -42.99 -2.11 -9.39
C GLU A 160 -41.96 -3.08 -8.80
N THR A 161 -40.99 -3.50 -9.61
CA THR A 161 -39.93 -4.42 -9.16
C THR A 161 -38.70 -3.66 -8.68
N HIS A 162 -38.33 -2.57 -9.35
CA HIS A 162 -37.06 -1.87 -9.11
C HIS A 162 -37.11 -0.94 -7.89
N ILE A 163 -38.25 -0.28 -7.60
CA ILE A 163 -38.38 0.56 -6.40
C ILE A 163 -38.19 -0.28 -5.11
N PRO A 164 -38.94 -1.38 -4.88
CA PRO A 164 -38.76 -2.18 -3.66
C PRO A 164 -37.40 -2.88 -3.61
N TRP A 165 -36.87 -3.30 -4.77
CA TRP A 165 -35.55 -3.92 -4.85
C TRP A 165 -34.45 -2.95 -4.44
N TRP A 166 -34.47 -1.71 -4.95
CA TRP A 166 -33.50 -0.67 -4.60
C TRP A 166 -33.64 -0.28 -3.14
N GLY A 167 -34.86 0.03 -2.67
CA GLY A 167 -35.09 0.45 -1.29
C GLY A 167 -34.61 -0.55 -0.25
N SER A 168 -34.79 -1.86 -0.50
CA SER A 168 -34.35 -2.91 0.42
C SER A 168 -32.83 -3.16 0.39
N ARG A 169 -32.15 -2.95 -0.74
CA ARG A 169 -30.73 -3.30 -0.93
C ARG A 169 -29.78 -2.11 -0.86
N ARG A 170 -30.26 -0.89 -1.09
CA ARG A 170 -29.47 0.34 -1.08
C ARG A 170 -28.45 0.41 0.07
N PRO A 171 -28.81 0.28 1.36
CA PRO A 171 -27.82 0.40 2.44
C PRO A 171 -26.70 -0.63 2.33
N PHE A 172 -27.01 -1.86 1.92
CA PHE A 172 -26.04 -2.93 1.75
C PHE A 172 -25.17 -2.74 0.51
N LEU A 173 -25.72 -2.22 -0.59
CA LEU A 173 -24.97 -1.93 -1.81
C LEU A 173 -23.97 -0.80 -1.60
N LEU A 174 -24.37 0.29 -0.95
CA LEU A 174 -23.49 1.42 -0.66
C LEU A 174 -22.38 1.02 0.34
N LEU A 175 -22.73 0.24 1.37
CA LEU A 175 -21.76 -0.32 2.31
C LEU A 175 -20.80 -1.29 1.62
N GLY A 176 -21.33 -2.22 0.85
CA GLY A 176 -20.54 -3.19 0.08
C GLY A 176 -19.56 -2.50 -0.85
N ALA A 177 -20.01 -1.53 -1.64
CA ALA A 177 -19.15 -0.76 -2.54
C ALA A 177 -18.03 -0.04 -1.78
N SER A 178 -18.35 0.60 -0.66
CA SER A 178 -17.37 1.31 0.18
C SER A 178 -16.33 0.37 0.81
N VAL A 179 -16.77 -0.79 1.29
CA VAL A 179 -15.89 -1.83 1.83
C VAL A 179 -15.00 -2.41 0.74
N VAL A 180 -15.55 -2.67 -0.45
CA VAL A 180 -14.77 -3.14 -1.61
C VAL A 180 -13.66 -2.16 -1.93
N VAL A 181 -13.92 -0.86 -2.00
CA VAL A 181 -12.87 0.14 -2.25
C VAL A 181 -11.78 0.10 -1.18
N GLY A 182 -12.14 0.06 0.11
CA GLY A 182 -11.16 -0.02 1.19
C GLY A 182 -10.32 -1.30 1.15
N VAL A 183 -10.94 -2.46 0.90
CA VAL A 183 -10.25 -3.75 0.79
C VAL A 183 -9.36 -3.78 -0.45
N SER A 184 -9.85 -3.33 -1.60
CA SER A 184 -9.06 -3.20 -2.83
C SER A 184 -7.84 -2.32 -2.61
N TYR A 185 -7.97 -1.21 -1.88
CA TYR A 185 -6.84 -0.36 -1.53
C TYR A 185 -5.78 -1.09 -0.69
N CYS A 186 -6.19 -1.86 0.33
CA CYS A 186 -5.26 -2.70 1.11
C CYS A 186 -4.53 -3.73 0.22
N LEU A 187 -5.27 -4.43 -0.65
CA LEU A 187 -4.70 -5.44 -1.52
C LEU A 187 -3.75 -4.82 -2.56
N LEU A 188 -4.12 -3.69 -3.14
CA LEU A 188 -3.29 -2.96 -4.10
C LEU A 188 -2.01 -2.45 -3.46
N THR A 189 -2.07 -1.90 -2.24
CA THR A 189 -0.85 -1.45 -1.55
C THR A 189 0.08 -2.61 -1.16
N LEU A 190 -0.45 -3.78 -0.79
CA LEU A 190 0.35 -4.99 -0.60
C LEU A 190 1.00 -5.47 -1.90
N LEU A 191 0.26 -5.44 -3.01
CA LEU A 191 0.75 -5.80 -4.34
C LEU A 191 1.83 -4.83 -4.82
N PHE A 192 1.61 -3.52 -4.72
CA PHE A 192 2.60 -2.50 -5.04
C PHE A 192 3.82 -2.58 -4.13
N GLY A 193 3.63 -2.87 -2.85
CA GLY A 193 4.72 -3.15 -1.92
C GLY A 193 5.54 -4.35 -2.40
N PHE A 194 4.90 -5.44 -2.82
CA PHE A 194 5.58 -6.63 -3.32
C PHE A 194 6.40 -6.34 -4.59
N ILE A 195 5.80 -5.64 -5.56
CA ILE A 195 6.51 -5.18 -6.78
C ILE A 195 7.69 -4.27 -6.41
N GLY A 196 7.49 -3.39 -5.42
CA GLY A 196 8.47 -2.44 -4.91
C GLY A 196 9.67 -3.07 -4.20
N VAL A 197 9.61 -4.34 -3.83
CA VAL A 197 10.73 -5.05 -3.18
C VAL A 197 11.97 -5.05 -4.06
N TRP A 198 11.81 -5.27 -5.37
CA TRP A 198 12.92 -5.32 -6.32
C TRP A 198 13.73 -4.02 -6.39
N PRO A 199 13.11 -2.86 -6.69
CA PRO A 199 13.83 -1.59 -6.67
C PRO A 199 14.38 -1.25 -5.29
N ALA A 200 13.65 -1.52 -4.21
CA ALA A 200 14.14 -1.28 -2.85
C ALA A 200 15.34 -2.16 -2.48
N LYS A 201 15.38 -3.40 -2.96
CA LYS A 201 16.52 -4.31 -2.79
C LYS A 201 17.75 -3.79 -3.53
N THR A 202 17.59 -3.25 -4.74
CA THR A 202 18.68 -2.62 -5.48
C THR A 202 19.24 -1.42 -4.72
N VAL A 203 18.38 -0.54 -4.21
CA VAL A 203 18.80 0.61 -3.39
C VAL A 203 19.51 0.16 -2.12
N ALA A 204 18.93 -0.80 -1.38
CA ALA A 204 19.52 -1.33 -0.15
C ALA A 204 20.90 -1.97 -0.40
N PHE A 205 21.06 -2.71 -1.50
CA PHE A 205 22.33 -3.29 -1.90
C PHE A 205 23.42 -2.24 -2.16
N PHE A 206 23.11 -1.19 -2.92
CA PHE A 206 24.07 -0.12 -3.21
C PHE A 206 24.36 0.79 -2.02
N ALA A 207 23.42 0.90 -1.08
CA ALA A 207 23.57 1.69 0.15
C ALA A 207 24.12 0.88 1.33
N ASP A 208 24.53 -0.38 1.09
CA ASP A 208 25.05 -1.32 2.09
C ASP A 208 24.13 -1.51 3.31
N ARG A 209 22.84 -1.66 3.03
CA ARG A 209 21.76 -1.83 4.03
C ARG A 209 21.16 -3.24 4.00
N GLU A 210 20.49 -3.63 5.08
CA GLU A 210 19.81 -4.93 5.18
C GLU A 210 18.83 -5.21 4.03
N GLY A 211 18.99 -6.35 3.34
CA GLY A 211 18.22 -6.70 2.13
C GLY A 211 17.17 -7.81 2.29
N GLY A 212 16.74 -8.14 3.51
CA GLY A 212 15.87 -9.30 3.76
C GLY A 212 14.47 -9.16 3.12
N LEU A 213 14.00 -10.18 2.38
CA LEU A 213 12.74 -10.13 1.59
C LEU A 213 11.52 -9.69 2.40
N SER A 214 11.27 -10.32 3.55
CA SER A 214 10.14 -10.00 4.43
C SER A 214 10.25 -8.60 5.06
N LYS A 215 11.48 -8.16 5.38
CA LYS A 215 11.75 -6.81 5.91
C LYS A 215 11.46 -5.76 4.83
N LEU A 216 11.96 -5.98 3.62
CA LEU A 216 11.76 -5.09 2.47
C LEU A 216 10.29 -5.03 2.06
N TRP A 217 9.56 -6.15 2.01
CA TRP A 217 8.14 -6.11 1.64
C TRP A 217 7.29 -5.31 2.63
N ARG A 218 7.57 -5.41 3.93
CA ARG A 218 6.92 -4.56 4.95
C ARG A 218 7.26 -3.08 4.74
N LEU A 219 8.52 -2.77 4.49
CA LEU A 219 8.98 -1.39 4.24
C LEU A 219 8.36 -0.80 2.97
N THR A 220 8.37 -1.53 1.86
CA THR A 220 7.87 -1.05 0.58
C THR A 220 6.35 -0.93 0.58
N THR A 221 5.65 -1.78 1.33
CA THR A 221 4.22 -1.60 1.59
C THR A 221 3.99 -0.37 2.48
N ALA A 222 4.80 -0.18 3.53
CA ALA A 222 4.71 0.97 4.43
C ALA A 222 5.01 2.31 3.73
N ALA A 223 5.81 2.30 2.66
CA ALA A 223 6.08 3.48 1.84
C ALA A 223 4.83 4.10 1.21
N TRP A 224 3.76 3.30 1.08
CA TRP A 224 2.46 3.78 0.60
C TRP A 224 1.57 4.37 1.69
N LEU A 225 1.95 4.31 2.98
CA LEU A 225 1.13 4.89 4.07
C LEU A 225 1.03 6.43 4.01
N PRO A 226 2.13 7.19 3.81
CA PRO A 226 2.05 8.65 3.64
C PRO A 226 1.23 9.04 2.41
N ALA A 227 1.49 8.37 1.28
CA ALA A 227 0.72 8.54 0.06
C ALA A 227 -0.76 8.22 0.30
N GLY A 228 -1.06 7.16 1.04
CA GLY A 228 -2.39 6.75 1.42
C GLY A 228 -3.15 7.78 2.24
N ALA A 229 -2.47 8.40 3.22
CA ALA A 229 -3.05 9.47 4.01
C ALA A 229 -3.38 10.71 3.16
N LEU A 230 -2.54 11.02 2.17
CA LEU A 230 -2.84 12.07 1.18
C LEU A 230 -4.10 11.71 0.38
N LEU A 231 -4.18 10.49 -0.16
CA LEU A 231 -5.32 10.03 -0.95
C LEU A 231 -6.63 10.03 -0.14
N THR A 232 -6.61 9.49 1.08
CA THR A 232 -7.79 9.46 1.96
C THR A 232 -8.28 10.87 2.28
N MET A 233 -7.36 11.77 2.63
CA MET A 233 -7.70 13.17 2.89
C MET A 233 -8.28 13.85 1.65
N SER A 234 -7.73 13.56 0.47
CA SER A 234 -8.22 14.08 -0.81
C SER A 234 -9.65 13.63 -1.10
N CYS A 235 -9.93 12.33 -0.91
CA CYS A 235 -11.26 11.77 -1.06
C CYS A 235 -12.25 12.37 -0.05
N LEU A 236 -11.81 12.59 1.20
CA LEU A 236 -12.63 13.24 2.22
C LEU A 236 -12.95 14.69 1.84
N CYS A 237 -11.96 15.47 1.40
CA CYS A 237 -12.17 16.84 0.93
C CYS A 237 -13.13 16.89 -0.27
N TYR A 238 -13.03 15.93 -1.18
CA TYR A 238 -13.97 15.80 -2.30
C TYR A 238 -15.40 15.48 -1.81
N ALA A 239 -15.54 14.56 -0.85
CA ALA A 239 -16.83 14.26 -0.23
C ALA A 239 -17.45 15.46 0.50
N LEU A 240 -16.61 16.30 1.10
CA LEU A 240 -17.02 17.52 1.81
C LEU A 240 -17.11 18.76 0.89
N GLN A 241 -17.02 18.60 -0.44
CA GLN A 241 -17.07 19.69 -1.43
C GLN A 241 -15.95 20.75 -1.32
N PHE A 242 -14.88 20.47 -0.57
CA PHE A 242 -13.70 21.34 -0.50
C PHE A 242 -12.73 21.15 -1.68
N LEU A 243 -12.88 20.06 -2.43
CA LEU A 243 -12.03 19.73 -3.56
C LEU A 243 -12.91 19.33 -4.75
N PRO A 244 -12.79 19.97 -5.93
CA PRO A 244 -13.49 19.52 -7.14
C PRO A 244 -12.85 18.24 -7.71
N LEU A 245 -13.54 17.53 -8.62
CA LEU A 245 -13.02 16.30 -9.22
C LEU A 245 -11.63 16.46 -9.84
N MET A 246 -11.39 17.57 -10.57
CA MET A 246 -10.06 17.83 -11.14
C MET A 246 -8.97 17.93 -10.08
N GLY A 247 -9.28 18.52 -8.93
CA GLY A 247 -8.37 18.56 -7.79
C GLY A 247 -8.09 17.16 -7.25
N LEU A 248 -9.12 16.32 -7.15
CA LEU A 248 -8.97 14.92 -6.73
C LEU A 248 -8.08 14.13 -7.69
N LEU A 249 -8.26 14.29 -9.01
CA LEU A 249 -7.43 13.62 -10.02
C LEU A 249 -5.95 14.02 -9.90
N ILE A 250 -5.66 15.31 -9.68
CA ILE A 250 -4.29 15.78 -9.44
C ILE A 250 -3.70 15.13 -8.18
N LEU A 251 -4.48 15.04 -7.09
CA LEU A 251 -4.01 14.43 -5.85
C LEU A 251 -3.83 12.90 -5.95
N ILE A 252 -4.58 12.22 -6.82
CA ILE A 252 -4.32 10.80 -7.17
C ILE A 252 -2.95 10.66 -7.84
N LEU A 253 -2.60 11.55 -8.78
CA LEU A 253 -1.27 11.53 -9.39
C LEU A 253 -0.18 11.84 -8.36
N LEU A 254 -0.41 12.82 -7.49
CA LEU A 254 0.52 13.18 -6.42
C LEU A 254 0.70 12.02 -5.42
N HIS A 255 -0.36 11.29 -5.09
CA HIS A 255 -0.30 10.05 -4.28
C HIS A 255 0.69 9.06 -4.87
N LEU A 256 0.62 8.80 -6.19
CA LEU A 256 1.56 7.90 -6.85
C LEU A 256 3.00 8.41 -6.73
N MET A 257 3.23 9.71 -6.97
CA MET A 257 4.56 10.30 -6.84
C MET A 257 5.12 10.19 -5.42
N VAL A 258 4.31 10.50 -4.40
CA VAL A 258 4.71 10.39 -2.98
C VAL A 258 5.08 8.94 -2.64
N GLY A 259 4.29 7.96 -3.09
CA GLY A 259 4.59 6.54 -2.88
C GLY A 259 5.97 6.15 -3.42
N TRP A 260 6.28 6.56 -4.65
CA TRP A 260 7.59 6.32 -5.26
C TRP A 260 8.74 7.02 -4.53
N VAL A 261 8.56 8.26 -4.10
CA VAL A 261 9.56 9.01 -3.32
C VAL A 261 9.89 8.25 -2.03
N PHE A 262 8.88 7.83 -1.27
CA PHE A 262 9.11 7.05 -0.04
C PHE A 262 9.74 5.69 -0.32
N LEU A 263 9.32 5.01 -1.39
CA LEU A 263 9.89 3.72 -1.78
C LEU A 263 11.39 3.83 -2.09
N PHE A 264 11.82 4.92 -2.72
CA PHE A 264 13.22 5.17 -3.04
C PHE A 264 14.05 5.59 -1.82
N PHE A 265 13.53 6.51 -0.99
CA PHE A 265 14.31 7.09 0.10
C PHE A 265 14.26 6.29 1.42
N ALA A 266 13.20 5.55 1.71
CA ALA A 266 13.08 4.79 2.96
C ALA A 266 14.17 3.71 3.15
N PRO A 267 14.63 2.97 2.12
CA PRO A 267 15.70 1.99 2.25
C PRO A 267 17.01 2.56 2.82
N PHE A 268 17.33 3.84 2.59
CA PHE A 268 18.56 4.47 3.11
C PHE A 268 18.60 4.58 4.65
N PHE A 269 17.47 4.40 5.31
CA PHE A 269 17.31 4.47 6.77
C PHE A 269 17.22 3.08 7.42
N LEU A 270 17.45 2.01 6.65
CA LEU A 270 17.59 0.66 7.19
C LEU A 270 18.92 0.51 7.96
N PRO A 271 19.02 -0.45 8.90
CA PRO A 271 20.31 -0.78 9.53
C PRO A 271 21.37 -1.16 8.48
N PRO A 272 22.67 -0.87 8.74
CA PRO A 272 23.76 -1.36 7.92
C PRO A 272 23.71 -2.89 7.78
N ALA A 273 24.10 -3.40 6.61
CA ALA A 273 24.25 -4.84 6.43
C ALA A 273 25.39 -5.35 7.33
N VAL A 274 25.11 -6.39 8.14
CA VAL A 274 26.19 -7.09 8.85
C VAL A 274 26.89 -7.98 7.84
N HIS A 275 28.07 -7.57 7.42
CA HIS A 275 28.99 -8.44 6.70
C HIS A 275 29.70 -9.32 7.71
N THR A 276 29.22 -10.53 7.93
CA THR A 276 30.02 -11.56 8.59
C THR A 276 31.12 -11.94 7.61
N ALA A 277 32.21 -11.17 7.61
CA ALA A 277 33.45 -11.58 6.97
C ALA A 277 34.05 -12.69 7.83
N GLU A 278 33.47 -13.89 7.75
CA GLU A 278 34.21 -15.09 8.09
C GLU A 278 35.30 -15.18 7.03
N ASN A 279 36.54 -14.88 7.42
CA ASN A 279 37.66 -14.85 6.51
C ASN A 279 37.80 -16.27 5.92
N PRO A 280 37.64 -16.47 4.60
CA PRO A 280 37.78 -17.79 3.98
C PRO A 280 39.23 -18.33 4.05
N PHE A 281 40.15 -17.56 4.63
CA PHE A 281 41.54 -17.94 4.89
C PHE A 281 41.86 -18.11 6.39
N ASP A 282 40.90 -17.96 7.31
CA ASP A 282 41.08 -18.28 8.75
C ASP A 282 40.88 -19.80 9.03
N HIS A 283 41.31 -20.65 8.10
CA HIS A 283 41.68 -22.01 8.48
C HIS A 283 43.05 -21.91 9.13
N GLU A 284 43.10 -21.52 10.40
CA GLU A 284 44.28 -21.77 11.22
C GLU A 284 44.60 -23.26 11.12
N ASP A 285 45.81 -23.54 10.65
CA ASP A 285 46.40 -24.87 10.61
C ASP A 285 46.14 -25.57 11.94
N SER A 286 45.26 -26.57 11.94
CA SER A 286 45.17 -27.53 13.03
C SER A 286 46.59 -28.07 13.24
N PRO A 287 47.22 -27.93 14.42
CA PRO A 287 48.45 -28.64 14.65
C PRO A 287 48.13 -30.12 14.48
N GLU A 288 48.79 -30.75 13.50
CA GLU A 288 48.85 -32.20 13.39
C GLU A 288 49.23 -32.72 14.77
N GLU A 289 48.28 -33.35 15.46
CA GLU A 289 48.58 -34.17 16.62
C GLU A 289 49.51 -35.26 16.10
N ASP A 290 50.81 -35.07 16.34
CA ASP A 290 51.83 -36.10 16.22
C ASP A 290 51.35 -37.32 17.01
N LEU A 291 50.79 -38.28 16.30
CA LEU A 291 50.57 -39.65 16.75
C LEU A 291 51.94 -40.32 16.90
N GLU A 292 52.71 -39.92 17.92
CA GLU A 292 53.77 -40.77 18.44
C GLU A 292 53.10 -41.88 19.28
N ALA A 293 53.21 -43.08 18.74
CA ALA A 293 52.80 -44.31 19.37
C ALA A 293 53.54 -44.52 20.70
N GLU A 294 52.84 -44.31 21.82
CA GLU A 294 53.23 -44.93 23.10
C GLU A 294 52.90 -46.42 23.05
N GLU A 295 53.90 -47.18 22.61
CA GLU A 295 54.01 -48.62 22.81
C GLU A 295 54.70 -48.85 24.18
N SER A 296 53.93 -49.22 25.21
CA SER A 296 54.45 -49.90 26.41
C SER A 296 53.28 -50.54 27.18
N GLU A 297 52.97 -51.81 26.92
CA GLU A 297 53.50 -53.00 27.63
C GLU A 297 53.02 -53.13 29.09
N GLU A 298 51.91 -53.85 29.20
CA GLU A 298 51.66 -55.01 30.08
C GLU A 298 52.71 -55.32 31.16
N SER A 299 52.30 -55.20 32.43
CA SER A 299 53.06 -55.60 33.63
C SER A 299 53.62 -57.04 33.57
N PRO A 300 54.92 -57.27 33.86
CA PRO A 300 55.42 -58.60 34.14
C PRO A 300 55.51 -58.87 35.66
N PRO A 301 55.32 -60.13 36.11
CA PRO A 301 55.53 -60.51 37.50
C PRO A 301 56.97 -60.97 37.79
N ASP A 302 57.48 -60.51 38.94
CA ASP A 302 58.27 -61.21 39.97
C ASP A 302 59.64 -61.88 39.64
N ARG A 303 60.68 -61.34 40.33
CA ARG A 303 61.99 -61.93 40.79
C ARG A 303 63.20 -62.03 39.83
N PRO A 304 64.43 -62.17 40.38
CA PRO A 304 65.06 -61.37 41.46
C PRO A 304 66.54 -61.00 41.14
N GLY A 305 67.09 -60.05 41.88
CA GLY A 305 68.52 -60.04 42.26
C GLY A 305 69.50 -59.43 41.25
N ASN A 306 70.00 -58.24 41.61
CA ASN A 306 71.19 -57.60 41.06
C ASN A 306 72.47 -58.30 41.58
N PRO A 307 73.35 -58.81 40.72
CA PRO A 307 74.74 -59.02 41.04
C PRO A 307 75.59 -57.97 40.29
N PHE A 308 76.08 -56.97 41.03
CA PHE A 308 77.06 -55.95 40.62
C PHE A 308 76.55 -54.75 39.79
N SER A 309 75.92 -53.77 40.47
CA SER A 309 76.22 -52.32 40.39
C SER A 309 75.22 -51.52 41.19
#